data_AF-A0AAN6ZBR7-F1
#
_entry.id   AF-A0AAN6ZBR7-F1
#
_cell.length_a   1.000
_cell.length_b   1.000
_cell.length_c   1.000
_cell.angle_alpha   90.00
_cell.angle_beta   90.00
_cell.angle_gamma   90.00
#
_symmetry.space_group_name_H-M   'P 1'
#
loop_
_entity.id
_entity.type
_entity.pdbx_description
1 polymer ?
#
loop_
_entity_poly.entity_id
_entity_poly.type
_entity_poly.pdbx_seq_one_letter_code
_entity_poly.pdbx_strand_id
1 'polypeptide(L)'
;MQLLEARVALSLRDSIVESVVAAQPILMAVHRATHASPVERELLPNTEQRDAAASRAVKTCSDLQVAQGHLAELEVESLGAGRRNIQLASDALRLAGKANKPEPKVVRGGRLENEMAVLEGQVKASHRRWKVMKGAASAIVAGSGVDWVQDERLRNVVLDPD
;
A
#
# COMPACT_ATOMS: atom_id res chain seq x y z
N MET A 1 48.37 24.26 31.36
CA MET A 1 48.49 22.79 31.28
C MET A 1 47.78 22.11 32.44
N GLN A 2 48.22 22.32 33.69
CA GLN A 2 47.69 21.60 34.86
C GLN A 2 46.17 21.68 35.10
N LEU A 3 45.53 22.83 34.84
CA LEU A 3 44.06 22.96 34.99
C LEU A 3 43.28 22.11 33.98
N LEU A 4 43.79 22.00 32.75
CA LEU A 4 43.14 21.20 31.70
C LEU A 4 43.28 19.71 31.99
N GLU A 5 44.47 19.28 32.43
CA GLU A 5 44.73 17.91 32.87
C GLU A 5 43.85 17.52 34.07
N ALA A 6 43.72 18.40 35.06
CA ALA A 6 42.83 18.19 36.21
C ALA A 6 41.35 18.06 35.79
N ARG A 7 40.89 18.87 34.82
CA ARG A 7 39.51 18.82 34.33
C ARG A 7 39.22 17.54 33.53
N VAL A 8 40.17 17.10 32.70
CA VAL A 8 40.06 15.83 31.96
C VAL A 8 40.05 14.65 32.94
N ALA A 9 40.93 14.65 33.93
CA ALA A 9 40.97 13.61 34.96
C ALA A 9 39.67 13.54 35.77
N LEU A 10 39.08 14.69 36.11
CA LEU A 10 37.79 14.74 36.79
C LEU A 10 36.65 14.18 35.91
N SER A 11 36.58 14.60 34.65
CA SER A 11 35.55 14.11 33.72
C SER A 11 35.65 12.59 33.50
N LEU A 12 36.87 12.05 33.42
CA LEU A 12 37.08 10.61 33.29
C LEU A 12 36.63 9.87 34.55
N ARG A 13 36.98 10.40 35.73
CA ARG A 13 36.54 9.84 37.01
C ARG A 13 35.01 9.83 37.10
N ASP A 14 34.35 10.92 36.73
CA ASP A 14 32.89 11.03 36.81
C ASP A 14 32.23 10.02 35.87
N SER A 15 32.74 9.86 34.64
CA SER A 15 32.26 8.85 33.69
C SER A 15 32.46 7.41 34.18
N ILE A 16 33.60 7.11 34.82
CA ILE A 16 33.85 5.80 35.42
C ILE A 16 32.87 5.55 36.56
N VAL A 17 32.68 6.54 37.45
CA VAL A 17 31.75 6.42 38.58
C VAL A 17 30.33 6.20 38.07
N GLU A 18 29.88 6.96 37.06
CA GLU A 18 28.56 6.81 36.45
C GLU A 18 28.36 5.39 35.87
N SER A 19 29.35 4.89 35.13
CA SER A 19 29.33 3.54 34.56
C SER A 19 29.24 2.46 35.65
N VAL A 20 30.04 2.57 36.71
CA VAL A 20 30.02 1.63 37.83
C VAL A 20 28.69 1.68 38.57
N VAL A 21 28.18 2.87 38.89
CA VAL A 21 26.90 3.05 39.59
C VAL A 21 25.73 2.50 38.77
N ALA A 22 25.78 2.61 37.43
CA ALA A 22 24.74 2.08 36.56
C ALA A 22 24.82 0.54 36.38
N ALA A 23 26.02 -0.01 36.19
CA ALA A 23 26.21 -1.40 35.79
C ALA A 23 26.35 -2.37 36.98
N GLN A 24 27.04 -1.95 38.05
CA GLN A 24 27.34 -2.81 39.20
C GLN A 24 26.07 -3.37 39.85
N PRO A 25 25.02 -2.59 40.13
CA PRO A 25 23.82 -3.11 40.78
C PRO A 25 23.12 -4.20 39.95
N ILE A 26 23.11 -4.04 38.62
CA ILE A 26 22.53 -5.00 37.69
C ILE A 26 23.35 -6.29 37.67
N LEU A 27 24.69 -6.18 37.60
CA LEU A 27 25.59 -7.33 37.65
C LEU A 27 25.42 -8.12 38.95
N MET A 28 25.34 -7.41 40.09
CA MET A 28 25.16 -8.04 41.40
C MET A 28 23.79 -8.73 41.52
N ALA A 29 22.73 -8.11 40.98
CA ALA A 29 21.38 -8.67 40.93
C ALA A 29 21.32 -9.97 40.13
N VAL A 30 21.86 -9.96 38.91
CA VAL A 30 21.81 -11.09 37.96
C VAL A 30 22.68 -12.25 38.44
N HIS A 31 23.88 -11.97 38.93
CA HIS A 31 24.82 -13.02 39.35
C HIS A 31 24.56 -13.55 40.77
N ARG A 32 23.50 -13.07 41.45
CA ARG A 32 23.16 -13.43 42.84
C ARG A 32 24.38 -13.41 43.75
N ALA A 33 25.22 -12.39 43.58
CA ALA A 33 26.51 -12.34 44.25
C ALA A 33 26.30 -12.43 45.76
N THR A 34 27.13 -13.22 46.44
CA THR A 34 26.99 -13.52 47.87
C THR A 34 26.97 -12.24 48.74
N HIS A 35 27.58 -11.17 48.25
CA HIS A 35 27.66 -9.85 48.89
C HIS A 35 26.71 -8.79 48.29
N ALA A 36 25.76 -9.16 47.43
CA ALA A 36 24.77 -8.20 46.91
C ALA A 36 23.92 -7.64 48.05
N SER A 37 23.79 -6.32 48.09
CA SER A 37 22.92 -5.61 49.01
C SER A 37 21.44 -5.98 48.81
N PRO A 38 20.56 -5.77 49.80
CA PRO A 38 19.14 -6.07 49.66
C PRO A 38 18.49 -5.39 48.44
N VAL A 39 18.82 -4.12 48.21
CA VAL A 39 18.30 -3.33 47.07
C VAL A 39 18.76 -3.93 45.74
N GLU A 40 20.02 -4.36 45.62
CA GLU A 40 20.51 -5.01 44.40
C GLU A 40 19.80 -6.33 44.13
N ARG A 41 19.48 -7.13 45.16
CA ARG A 41 18.74 -8.39 44.97
C ARG A 41 17.32 -8.15 44.46
N GLU A 42 16.68 -7.07 44.90
CA GLU A 42 15.34 -6.68 44.48
C GLU A 42 15.29 -6.15 43.03
N LEU A 43 16.43 -5.81 42.42
CA LEU A 43 16.48 -5.36 41.02
C LEU A 43 16.29 -6.50 40.01
N LEU A 44 16.51 -7.76 40.40
CA LEU A 44 16.41 -8.91 39.50
C LEU A 44 15.06 -9.01 38.77
N PRO A 45 13.88 -9.00 39.44
CA PRO A 45 12.60 -9.10 38.74
C PRO A 45 12.34 -7.96 37.76
N ASN A 46 12.76 -6.74 38.11
CA ASN A 46 12.64 -5.57 37.22
C ASN A 46 13.55 -5.70 35.99
N THR A 47 14.76 -6.22 36.18
CA THR A 47 15.72 -6.49 35.09
C THR A 47 15.19 -7.56 34.15
N GLU A 48 14.67 -8.67 34.69
CA GLU A 48 14.04 -9.74 33.89
C GLU A 48 12.83 -9.22 33.11
N GLN A 49 11.99 -8.40 33.74
CA GLN A 49 10.83 -7.79 33.08
C GLN A 49 11.25 -6.84 31.94
N ARG A 50 12.29 -6.03 32.18
CA ARG A 50 12.87 -5.15 31.15
C ARG A 50 13.41 -5.96 29.98
N ASP A 51 14.19 -7.01 30.25
CA ASP A 51 14.83 -7.80 29.19
C ASP A 51 13.78 -8.59 28.39
N ALA A 52 12.72 -9.08 29.04
CA ALA A 52 11.57 -9.69 28.37
C ALA A 52 10.79 -8.67 27.52
N ALA A 53 10.61 -7.43 28.00
CA ALA A 53 10.00 -6.36 27.23
C ALA A 53 10.84 -5.96 26.02
N ALA A 54 12.16 -5.78 26.20
CA ALA A 54 13.09 -5.45 25.13
C ALA A 54 13.10 -6.55 24.05
N SER A 55 13.16 -7.83 24.46
CA SER A 55 13.11 -8.97 23.54
C SER A 55 11.80 -9.00 22.74
N ARG A 56 10.66 -8.69 23.37
CA ARG A 56 9.37 -8.58 22.66
C ARG A 56 9.35 -7.41 21.69
N ALA A 57 9.85 -6.26 22.10
CA ALA A 57 9.91 -5.07 21.24
C ALA A 57 10.77 -5.32 19.99
N VAL A 58 11.92 -5.98 20.14
CA VAL A 58 12.78 -6.35 19.00
C VAL A 58 12.05 -7.29 18.04
N LYS A 59 11.36 -8.31 18.55
CA LYS A 59 10.55 -9.23 17.72
C LYS A 59 9.46 -8.47 16.96
N THR A 60 8.66 -7.66 17.66
CA THR A 60 7.60 -6.87 17.03
C THR A 60 8.15 -5.90 15.98
N CYS A 61 9.31 -5.28 16.23
CA CYS A 61 9.96 -4.41 15.26
C CYS A 61 10.40 -5.19 14.00
N SER A 62 10.99 -6.37 14.20
CA SER A 62 11.36 -7.26 13.09
C SER A 62 10.14 -7.69 12.27
N ASP A 63 9.07 -8.12 12.94
CA ASP A 63 7.82 -8.54 12.29
C ASP A 63 7.19 -7.38 11.52
N LEU A 64 7.19 -6.18 12.09
CA LEU A 64 6.72 -4.96 11.44
C LEU A 64 7.54 -4.64 10.19
N GLN A 65 8.86 -4.75 10.25
CA GLN A 65 9.73 -4.51 9.11
C GLN A 65 9.47 -5.50 7.97
N VAL A 66 9.24 -6.77 8.28
CA VAL A 66 8.86 -7.79 7.29
C VAL A 66 7.50 -7.46 6.66
N ALA A 67 6.51 -7.12 7.50
CA ALA A 67 5.17 -6.75 7.02
C ALA A 67 5.20 -5.52 6.11
N GLN A 68 6.01 -4.51 6.45
CA GLN A 68 6.23 -3.32 5.61
C GLN A 68 6.88 -3.67 4.27
N GLY A 69 7.83 -4.62 4.26
CA GLY A 69 8.42 -5.14 3.02
C GLY A 69 7.38 -5.78 2.12
N HIS A 70 6.55 -6.69 2.66
CA HIS A 70 5.48 -7.33 1.88
C HIS A 70 4.44 -6.31 1.39
N LEU A 71 4.08 -5.31 2.20
CA LEU A 71 3.16 -4.26 1.79
C LEU A 71 3.73 -3.47 0.60
N ALA A 72 5.00 -3.07 0.66
CA ALA A 72 5.64 -2.35 -0.44
C ALA A 72 5.69 -3.18 -1.74
N GLU A 73 5.96 -4.48 -1.65
CA GLU A 73 5.91 -5.40 -2.80
C GLU A 73 4.51 -5.46 -3.42
N LEU A 74 3.47 -5.61 -2.58
CA LEU A 74 2.07 -5.63 -3.01
C LEU A 74 1.63 -4.29 -3.63
N GLU A 75 2.08 -3.16 -3.09
CA GLU A 75 1.81 -1.84 -3.65
C GLU A 75 2.42 -1.68 -5.05
N VAL A 76 3.66 -2.14 -5.23
CA VAL A 76 4.31 -2.13 -6.55
C VAL A 76 3.57 -3.04 -7.53
N GLU A 77 3.17 -4.24 -7.11
CA GLU A 77 2.39 -5.15 -7.95
C GLU A 77 1.03 -4.54 -8.34
N SER A 78 0.32 -3.97 -7.37
CA SER A 78 -0.99 -3.31 -7.57
C SER A 78 -0.89 -2.15 -8.55
N LEU A 79 0.11 -1.27 -8.40
CA LEU A 79 0.37 -0.19 -9.36
C LEU A 79 0.68 -0.74 -10.76
N GLY A 80 1.45 -1.82 -10.86
CA GLY A 80 1.74 -2.50 -12.11
C GLY A 80 0.51 -3.12 -12.76
N ALA A 81 -0.37 -3.76 -11.98
CA ALA A 81 -1.64 -4.30 -12.43
C ALA A 81 -2.59 -3.17 -12.90
N GLY A 82 -2.70 -2.08 -12.15
CA GLY A 82 -3.50 -0.91 -12.51
C GLY A 82 -3.07 -0.29 -13.85
N ARG A 83 -1.76 -0.09 -14.05
CA ARG A 83 -1.21 0.39 -15.34
C ARG A 83 -1.55 -0.55 -16.50
N ARG A 84 -1.40 -1.86 -16.31
CA ARG A 84 -1.78 -2.88 -17.31
C ARG A 84 -3.28 -2.83 -17.63
N ASN A 85 -4.12 -2.68 -16.61
CA ASN A 85 -5.57 -2.56 -16.78
C ASN A 85 -5.93 -1.33 -17.61
N ILE A 86 -5.32 -0.17 -17.33
CA ILE A 86 -5.51 1.07 -18.11
C ILE A 86 -5.08 0.87 -19.57
N GLN A 87 -3.93 0.23 -19.80
CA GLN A 87 -3.43 -0.02 -21.16
C GLN A 87 -4.38 -0.94 -21.95
N LEU A 88 -4.78 -2.07 -21.35
CA LEU A 88 -5.70 -3.02 -21.98
C LEU A 88 -7.08 -2.39 -22.23
N ALA A 89 -7.57 -1.56 -21.30
CA ALA A 89 -8.79 -0.79 -21.47
C ALA A 89 -8.72 0.16 -22.66
N SER A 90 -7.63 0.93 -22.78
CA SER A 90 -7.39 1.82 -23.91
C SER A 90 -7.35 1.06 -25.24
N ASP A 91 -6.68 -0.10 -25.27
CA ASP A 91 -6.62 -0.95 -26.45
C ASP A 91 -7.99 -1.54 -26.82
N ALA A 92 -8.77 -1.99 -25.83
CA ALA A 92 -10.13 -2.48 -26.03
C ALA A 92 -11.05 -1.38 -26.62
N LEU A 93 -11.02 -0.17 -26.04
CA LEU A 93 -11.78 0.98 -26.55
C LEU A 93 -11.36 1.37 -27.97
N ARG A 94 -10.05 1.38 -28.25
CA ARG A 94 -9.51 1.64 -29.58
C ARG A 94 -9.97 0.60 -30.61
N LEU A 95 -9.93 -0.68 -30.25
CA LEU A 95 -10.39 -1.78 -31.11
C LEU A 95 -11.91 -1.70 -31.36
N ALA A 96 -12.70 -1.44 -30.32
CA ALA A 96 -14.13 -1.20 -30.44
C ALA A 96 -14.43 0.00 -31.35
N GLY A 97 -13.68 1.09 -31.22
CA GLY A 97 -13.79 2.27 -32.10
C GLY A 97 -13.46 1.97 -33.56
N LYS A 98 -12.41 1.18 -33.84
CA LYS A 98 -12.08 0.72 -35.20
C LYS A 98 -13.20 -0.13 -35.80
N ALA A 99 -13.81 -1.02 -35.02
CA ALA A 99 -14.96 -1.83 -35.44
C ALA A 99 -16.26 -1.01 -35.61
N ASN A 100 -16.28 0.25 -35.17
CA ASN A 100 -17.43 1.14 -35.24
C ASN A 100 -17.37 2.13 -36.43
N LYS A 101 -16.32 2.07 -37.27
CA LYS A 101 -16.25 2.93 -38.47
C LYS A 101 -17.34 2.51 -39.48
N PRO A 102 -18.25 3.42 -39.86
CA PRO A 102 -19.25 3.12 -40.87
C PRO A 102 -18.58 2.91 -42.24
N GLU A 103 -18.95 1.84 -42.95
CA GLU A 103 -18.59 1.69 -44.36
C GLU A 103 -19.21 2.83 -45.19
N PRO A 104 -18.48 3.39 -46.18
CA PRO A 104 -19.03 4.40 -47.08
C PRO A 104 -20.13 3.76 -47.93
N LYS A 105 -21.40 4.15 -47.68
CA LYS A 105 -22.55 3.64 -48.43
C LYS A 105 -22.60 4.27 -49.82
N VAL A 106 -22.51 3.43 -50.85
CA VAL A 106 -22.98 3.74 -52.21
C VAL A 106 -24.50 3.64 -52.20
N VAL A 107 -25.19 4.78 -52.33
CA VAL A 107 -26.67 4.83 -52.35
C VAL A 107 -27.14 4.69 -53.81
N ARG A 108 -27.85 3.59 -54.12
CA ARG A 108 -28.69 3.48 -55.32
C ARG A 108 -30.11 3.00 -54.96
N GLY A 109 -31.05 3.91 -55.26
CA GLY A 109 -32.52 3.87 -55.28
C GLY A 109 -33.34 2.62 -54.92
N GLY A 110 -34.34 2.84 -54.05
CA GLY A 110 -35.52 1.98 -53.78
C GLY A 110 -36.08 2.23 -52.36
N ARG A 111 -36.85 3.31 -52.16
CA ARG A 111 -36.43 4.46 -51.33
C ARG A 111 -37.03 4.65 -49.91
N LEU A 112 -37.80 3.73 -49.32
CA LEU A 112 -38.31 4.00 -47.94
C LEU A 112 -38.33 2.78 -47.00
N GLU A 113 -38.91 1.65 -47.39
CA GLU A 113 -38.98 0.46 -46.51
C GLU A 113 -37.62 -0.23 -46.37
N ASN A 114 -36.88 -0.36 -47.46
CA ASN A 114 -35.49 -0.84 -47.42
C ASN A 114 -34.59 0.16 -46.68
N GLU A 115 -34.86 1.46 -46.77
CA GLU A 115 -34.10 2.47 -46.01
C GLU A 115 -34.40 2.38 -44.51
N MET A 116 -35.65 2.19 -44.11
CA MET A 116 -36.04 1.96 -42.71
C MET A 116 -35.43 0.67 -42.14
N ALA A 117 -35.53 -0.46 -42.85
CA ALA A 117 -34.96 -1.72 -42.40
C ALA A 117 -33.43 -1.65 -42.23
N VAL A 118 -32.75 -0.95 -43.15
CA VAL A 118 -31.31 -0.71 -43.06
C VAL A 118 -30.96 0.21 -41.90
N LEU A 119 -31.74 1.29 -41.67
CA LEU A 119 -31.52 2.20 -40.55
C LEU A 119 -31.77 1.52 -39.20
N GLU A 120 -32.83 0.71 -39.06
CA GLU A 120 -33.10 -0.07 -37.86
C GLU A 120 -31.97 -1.07 -37.55
N GLY A 121 -31.46 -1.76 -38.57
CA GLY A 121 -30.31 -2.65 -38.42
C GLY A 121 -29.06 -1.92 -37.92
N GLN A 122 -28.85 -0.70 -38.39
CA GLN A 122 -27.73 0.14 -37.96
C GLN A 122 -27.88 0.67 -36.53
N VAL A 123 -29.09 1.05 -36.12
CA VAL A 123 -29.39 1.47 -34.75
C VAL A 123 -29.18 0.28 -33.80
N LYS A 124 -29.69 -0.91 -34.13
CA LYS A 124 -29.47 -2.13 -33.32
C LYS A 124 -27.99 -2.49 -33.19
N ALA A 125 -27.23 -2.38 -34.29
CA ALA A 125 -25.79 -2.62 -34.26
C ALA A 125 -25.04 -1.57 -33.41
N SER A 126 -25.41 -0.29 -33.54
CA SER A 126 -24.86 0.80 -32.72
C SER A 126 -25.16 0.61 -31.24
N HIS A 127 -26.39 0.22 -30.90
CA HIS A 127 -26.82 -0.01 -29.53
C HIS A 127 -26.11 -1.22 -28.88
N ARG A 128 -25.95 -2.33 -29.62
CA ARG A 128 -25.15 -3.47 -29.15
C ARG A 128 -23.70 -3.08 -28.88
N ARG A 129 -23.09 -2.26 -29.76
CA ARG A 129 -21.72 -1.77 -29.61
C ARG A 129 -21.57 -0.84 -28.40
N TRP A 130 -22.54 0.05 -28.17
CA TRP A 130 -22.55 0.92 -27.00
C TRP A 130 -22.64 0.12 -25.70
N LYS A 131 -23.50 -0.92 -25.64
CA LYS A 131 -23.59 -1.81 -24.46
C LYS A 131 -22.27 -2.51 -24.15
N VAL A 132 -21.55 -3.00 -25.16
CA VAL A 132 -20.23 -3.63 -24.96
C VAL A 132 -19.22 -2.63 -24.39
N MET A 133 -19.18 -1.42 -24.93
CA MET A 133 -18.27 -0.37 -24.47
C MET A 133 -18.58 0.10 -23.04
N LYS A 134 -19.86 0.28 -22.72
CA LYS A 134 -20.34 0.65 -21.39
C LYS A 134 -20.04 -0.45 -20.37
N GLY A 135 -20.33 -1.71 -20.70
CA GLY A 135 -20.03 -2.86 -19.85
C GLY A 135 -18.53 -2.99 -19.57
N ALA A 136 -17.69 -2.83 -20.59
CA ALA A 136 -16.23 -2.84 -20.43
C ALA A 136 -15.76 -1.71 -19.52
N ALA A 137 -16.17 -0.46 -19.77
CA ALA A 137 -15.79 0.69 -18.95
C ALA A 137 -16.22 0.53 -17.48
N SER A 138 -17.42 0.00 -17.24
CA SER A 138 -17.95 -0.25 -15.89
C SER A 138 -17.12 -1.29 -15.14
N ALA A 139 -16.81 -2.43 -15.81
CA ALA A 139 -16.00 -3.49 -15.23
C ALA A 139 -14.57 -3.02 -14.91
N ILE A 140 -13.99 -2.18 -15.77
CA ILE A 140 -12.65 -1.62 -15.57
C ILE A 140 -12.61 -0.70 -14.36
N VAL A 141 -13.54 0.27 -14.29
CA VAL A 141 -13.56 1.23 -13.19
C VAL A 141 -13.84 0.52 -11.86
N ALA A 142 -14.84 -0.38 -11.82
CA ALA A 142 -15.15 -1.15 -10.61
C ALA A 142 -14.02 -2.10 -10.18
N GLY A 143 -13.30 -2.70 -11.14
CA GLY A 143 -12.18 -3.62 -10.89
C GLY A 143 -10.82 -2.95 -10.66
N SER A 144 -10.73 -1.62 -10.81
CA SER A 144 -9.47 -0.87 -10.67
C SER A 144 -9.08 -0.56 -9.22
N GLY A 145 -10.00 -0.73 -8.27
CA GLY A 145 -9.79 -0.37 -6.87
C GLY A 145 -9.84 1.14 -6.58
N VAL A 146 -10.11 1.99 -7.59
CA VAL A 146 -10.40 3.41 -7.39
C VAL A 146 -11.73 3.57 -6.66
N ASP A 147 -11.84 4.52 -5.74
CA ASP A 147 -13.09 4.88 -5.07
C ASP A 147 -14.03 5.63 -6.03
N TRP A 148 -14.61 4.87 -6.96
CA TRP A 148 -15.61 5.36 -7.92
C TRP A 148 -16.95 5.65 -7.25
N VAL A 149 -17.16 5.21 -6.01
CA VAL A 149 -18.39 5.49 -5.27
C VAL A 149 -18.42 6.96 -4.91
N GLN A 150 -17.35 7.55 -4.40
CA GLN A 150 -17.34 8.98 -4.03
C GLN A 150 -17.25 9.96 -5.22
N ASP A 151 -16.75 9.51 -6.38
CA ASP A 151 -16.63 10.34 -7.59
C ASP A 151 -17.87 10.21 -8.48
N GLU A 152 -18.66 11.28 -8.60
CA GLU A 152 -19.88 11.33 -9.40
C GLU A 152 -19.68 10.99 -10.88
N ARG A 153 -18.51 11.32 -11.46
CA ARG A 153 -18.21 10.99 -12.86
C ARG A 153 -17.96 9.49 -13.01
N LEU A 154 -17.19 8.90 -12.10
CA LEU A 154 -16.90 7.46 -12.13
C LEU A 154 -18.14 6.64 -11.77
N ARG A 155 -18.97 7.12 -10.84
CA ARG A 155 -20.26 6.55 -10.49
C ARG A 155 -21.19 6.46 -11.71
N ASN A 156 -21.27 7.51 -12.52
CA ASN A 156 -22.04 7.51 -13.78
C ASN A 156 -21.45 6.58 -14.86
N VAL A 157 -20.15 6.30 -14.80
CA VAL A 157 -19.49 5.34 -15.69
C VAL A 157 -19.75 3.90 -15.27
N VAL A 158 -19.89 3.61 -13.97
CA VAL A 158 -20.13 2.24 -13.45
C VAL A 158 -21.62 1.90 -13.38
N LEU A 159 -22.46 2.82 -12.93
CA LEU A 159 -23.91 2.62 -12.87
C LEU A 159 -24.51 2.78 -14.27
N ASP A 160 -25.44 1.90 -14.64
CA ASP A 160 -26.26 2.11 -15.83
C ASP A 160 -27.29 3.22 -15.53
N PRO A 161 -27.49 4.18 -16.44
CA PRO A 161 -28.67 5.02 -16.39
C PRO A 161 -29.85 4.16 -16.84
N ASP A 162 -30.78 3.89 -15.92
CA ASP A 162 -32.15 3.56 -16.33
C ASP A 162 -32.76 4.73 -17.11
#